data_AF-A0A6I2J8J9-F1
#
_entry.id   AF-A0A6I2J8J9-F1
#
_cell.length_a   1.000
_cell.length_b   1.000
_cell.length_c   1.000
_cell.angle_alpha   90.00
_cell.angle_beta   90.00
_cell.angle_gamma   90.00
#
_symmetry.space_group_name_H-M   'P 1'
#
loop_
_entity.id
_entity.type
_entity.pdbx_description
1 polymer ?
#
loop_
_entity_poly.entity_id
_entity_poly.type
_entity_poly.pdbx_seq_one_letter_code
_entity_poly.pdbx_strand_id
1 'polypeptide(L)'
;MADSDFNYQVDLPNTIFTEARSFKALANGKIYVGNTDTDPVNPSNQVPVFMVNEDGSTVQMSQPIIINAGGHPVYNGQIISKLVTDSSYSLAIYNAYG
;
A
#
# COMPACT_ATOMS: atom_id res chain seq x y z
N MET A 1 -40.71 3.79 -23.38
CA MET A 1 -39.73 3.29 -22.41
C MET A 1 -38.61 4.31 -22.39
N ALA A 2 -38.31 4.91 -21.25
CA ALA A 2 -37.22 5.87 -21.15
C ALA A 2 -35.91 5.09 -21.09
N ASP A 3 -35.06 5.25 -22.10
CA ASP A 3 -33.69 4.77 -22.09
C ASP A 3 -32.91 5.65 -21.12
N SER A 4 -32.62 5.12 -19.95
CA SER A 4 -31.85 5.83 -18.94
C SER A 4 -30.38 5.48 -19.21
N ASP A 5 -29.68 6.37 -19.90
CA ASP A 5 -28.24 6.25 -20.15
C ASP A 5 -27.47 6.28 -18.82
N PHE A 6 -27.35 5.12 -18.18
CA PHE A 6 -26.52 4.94 -16.99
C PHE A 6 -25.07 4.73 -17.44
N ASN A 7 -24.28 5.79 -17.40
CA ASN A 7 -22.83 5.67 -17.47
C ASN A 7 -22.27 5.43 -16.07
N TYR A 8 -21.68 4.25 -15.85
CA TYR A 8 -21.00 3.93 -14.59
C TYR A 8 -19.55 4.38 -14.66
N GLN A 9 -19.10 5.14 -13.66
CA GLN A 9 -17.70 5.49 -13.51
C GLN A 9 -16.88 4.24 -13.19
N VAL A 10 -15.81 4.03 -13.94
CA VAL A 10 -14.83 2.97 -13.70
C VAL A 10 -13.60 3.59 -13.05
N ASP A 11 -13.46 3.43 -11.74
CA ASP A 11 -12.25 3.82 -11.03
C ASP A 11 -11.19 2.71 -11.12
N LEU A 12 -9.92 3.11 -11.19
CA LEU A 12 -8.78 2.20 -11.10
C LEU A 12 -8.23 2.25 -9.68
N PRO A 13 -8.57 1.29 -8.80
CA PRO A 13 -8.29 1.38 -7.37
C PRO A 13 -6.82 1.19 -6.97
N ASN A 14 -5.90 1.03 -7.93
CA ASN A 14 -4.51 0.73 -7.63
C ASN A 14 -3.74 1.99 -7.21
N THR A 15 -3.31 2.01 -5.96
CA THR A 15 -2.45 3.08 -5.43
C THR A 15 -1.02 2.96 -6.00
N ILE A 16 -0.43 4.08 -6.40
CA ILE A 16 0.95 4.19 -6.88
C ILE A 16 1.72 5.15 -5.97
N PHE A 17 2.88 4.72 -5.51
CA PHE A 17 3.83 5.54 -4.76
C PHE A 17 4.86 6.15 -5.71
N THR A 18 5.04 7.47 -5.58
CA THR A 18 5.97 8.25 -6.39
C THR A 18 6.98 8.97 -5.52
N GLU A 19 8.12 9.33 -6.10
CA GLU A 19 9.16 10.13 -5.45
C GLU A 19 8.65 11.53 -5.11
N ALA A 20 9.02 12.03 -3.93
CA ALA A 20 8.54 13.33 -3.44
C ALA A 20 9.02 14.53 -4.27
N ARG A 21 10.15 14.39 -4.99
CA ARG A 21 10.82 15.48 -5.72
C ARG A 21 10.81 15.32 -7.24
N SER A 22 10.24 14.23 -7.75
CA SER A 22 10.12 13.99 -9.19
C SER A 22 9.00 13.03 -9.47
N PHE A 23 8.28 13.20 -10.58
CA PHE A 23 7.24 12.26 -10.98
C PHE A 23 7.85 10.97 -11.53
N LYS A 24 8.28 10.08 -10.62
CA LYS A 24 8.88 8.77 -10.89
C LYS A 24 8.34 7.77 -9.87
N ALA A 25 8.19 6.52 -10.28
CA ALA A 25 7.86 5.44 -9.37
C ALA A 25 8.90 5.35 -8.24
N LEU A 26 8.43 5.15 -7.02
CA LEU A 26 9.27 4.91 -5.85
C LEU A 26 9.83 3.48 -5.86
N ALA A 27 10.54 3.12 -6.93
CA ALA A 27 10.99 1.76 -7.21
C ALA A 27 11.93 1.23 -6.12
N ASN A 28 11.70 -0.01 -5.67
CA ASN A 28 12.38 -0.62 -4.52
C ASN A 28 12.25 0.18 -3.22
N GLY A 29 11.24 1.05 -3.13
CA GLY A 29 10.88 1.74 -1.91
C GLY A 29 10.33 0.78 -0.86
N LYS A 30 10.28 1.28 0.38
CA LYS A 30 9.88 0.53 1.57
C LYS A 30 8.79 1.29 2.29
N ILE A 31 7.70 0.59 2.59
CA ILE A 31 6.58 1.11 3.38
C ILE A 31 6.63 0.47 4.77
N TYR A 32 6.56 1.32 5.80
CA TYR A 32 6.50 0.95 7.20
C TYR A 32 5.21 1.49 7.81
N VAL A 33 4.55 0.68 8.62
CA VAL A 33 3.30 0.96 9.31
C VAL A 33 3.50 0.68 10.80
N GLY A 34 3.21 1.66 11.64
CA GLY A 34 3.42 1.56 13.09
C GLY A 34 2.32 2.19 13.90
N ASN A 35 2.53 2.25 15.21
CA ASN A 35 1.62 2.93 16.13
C ASN A 35 1.55 4.42 15.82
N THR A 36 0.38 5.02 16.01
CA THR A 36 0.19 6.47 15.85
C THR A 36 1.23 7.27 16.63
N ASP A 37 1.69 8.38 16.05
CA ASP A 37 2.69 9.29 16.64
C ASP A 37 4.05 8.66 16.99
N THR A 38 4.37 7.49 16.43
CA THR A 38 5.69 6.83 16.59
C THR A 38 6.39 6.61 15.26
N ASP A 39 7.72 6.44 15.31
CA ASP A 39 8.53 6.07 14.13
C ASP A 39 8.34 4.58 13.79
N PRO A 40 7.70 4.23 12.66
CA PRO A 40 7.40 2.86 12.29
C PRO A 40 8.60 2.08 11.73
N VAL A 41 9.74 2.75 11.49
CA VAL A 41 10.98 2.07 11.06
C VAL A 41 11.54 1.22 12.21
N ASN A 42 11.35 1.66 13.45
CA ASN A 42 11.70 0.86 14.63
C ASN A 42 10.75 -0.36 14.72
N PRO A 43 11.26 -1.61 14.70
CA PRO A 43 10.43 -2.81 14.78
C PRO A 43 9.51 -2.87 16.00
N SER A 44 9.89 -2.24 17.11
CA SER A 44 9.08 -2.21 18.33
C SER A 44 7.80 -1.38 18.19
N ASN A 45 7.78 -0.47 17.22
CA ASN A 45 6.64 0.40 16.94
C ASN A 45 5.75 -0.14 15.83
N GLN A 46 6.14 -1.22 15.15
CA GLN A 46 5.41 -1.77 14.02
C GLN A 46 4.12 -2.45 14.47
N VAL A 47 3.05 -2.23 13.71
CA VAL A 47 1.76 -2.90 13.91
C VAL A 47 1.55 -3.98 12.86
N PRO A 48 0.73 -5.01 13.13
CA PRO A 48 0.37 -6.00 12.12
C PRO A 48 -0.29 -5.34 10.90
N VAL A 49 0.14 -5.76 9.71
CA VAL A 49 -0.45 -5.34 8.44
C VAL A 49 -0.86 -6.58 7.66
N PHE A 50 -2.05 -6.52 7.07
CA PHE A 50 -2.63 -7.62 6.33
C PHE A 50 -2.93 -7.21 4.89
N MET A 51 -2.58 -8.08 3.95
CA MET A 51 -3.09 -8.03 2.59
C MET A 51 -4.46 -8.69 2.56
N VAL A 52 -5.41 -8.09 1.84
CA VAL A 52 -6.71 -8.71 1.56
C VAL A 52 -6.66 -9.36 0.17
N ASN A 53 -6.92 -10.66 0.11
CA ASN A 53 -7.01 -11.42 -1.13
C ASN A 53 -8.34 -11.13 -1.87
N GLU A 54 -8.41 -11.56 -3.13
CA GLU A 54 -9.63 -11.41 -3.95
C GLU A 54 -10.84 -12.18 -3.38
N ASP A 55 -10.59 -13.27 -2.64
CA ASP A 55 -11.62 -14.05 -1.94
C ASP A 55 -12.05 -13.42 -0.59
N GLY A 56 -11.46 -12.29 -0.21
CA GLY A 56 -11.72 -11.58 1.04
C GLY A 56 -10.94 -12.09 2.25
N SER A 57 -10.15 -13.17 2.12
CA SER A 57 -9.26 -13.63 3.18
C SER A 57 -8.11 -12.66 3.43
N THR A 58 -7.55 -12.68 4.65
CA THR A 58 -6.45 -11.80 5.04
C THR A 58 -5.17 -12.58 5.31
N VAL A 59 -4.05 -12.08 4.80
CA VAL A 59 -2.72 -12.65 5.00
C VAL A 59 -1.85 -11.61 5.68
N GLN A 60 -1.32 -11.95 6.86
CA GLN A 60 -0.39 -11.08 7.56
C GLN A 60 0.93 -11.00 6.78
N MET A 61 1.44 -9.79 6.61
CA MET A 61 2.69 -9.55 5.90
C MET A 61 3.79 -9.08 6.85
N SER A 62 5.03 -9.45 6.52
CA SER A 62 6.21 -8.88 7.15
C SER A 62 6.49 -7.47 6.62
N GLN A 63 6.96 -6.60 7.50
CA GLN A 63 7.42 -5.26 7.13
C GLN A 63 8.95 -5.25 6.93
N PRO A 64 9.50 -4.37 6.08
CA PRO A 64 8.79 -3.40 5.24
C PRO A 64 8.08 -4.04 4.04
N ILE A 65 7.03 -3.37 3.57
CA ILE A 65 6.34 -3.73 2.32
C ILE A 65 7.11 -3.10 1.17
N ILE A 66 7.45 -3.91 0.17
CA ILE A 66 8.29 -3.50 -0.96
C ILE A 66 7.44 -2.89 -2.07
N ILE A 67 7.96 -1.83 -2.68
CA ILE A 67 7.37 -1.19 -3.86
C ILE A 67 8.11 -1.66 -5.12
N ASN A 68 7.38 -2.14 -6.13
CA ASN A 68 7.96 -2.59 -7.38
C ASN A 68 8.36 -1.41 -8.32
N ALA A 69 8.92 -1.73 -9.49
CA ALA A 69 9.34 -0.72 -10.46
C ALA A 69 8.19 0.14 -11.03
N GLY A 70 6.94 -0.32 -10.93
CA GLY A 70 5.74 0.43 -11.32
C GLY A 70 5.20 1.35 -10.22
N GLY A 71 5.81 1.35 -9.03
CA GLY A 71 5.35 2.14 -7.88
C GLY A 71 4.23 1.46 -7.08
N HIS A 72 3.96 0.18 -7.31
CA HIS A 72 2.93 -0.56 -6.58
C HIS A 72 3.51 -1.34 -5.40
N PRO A 73 2.81 -1.40 -4.25
CA PRO A 73 3.16 -2.30 -3.17
C PRO A 73 2.96 -3.74 -3.64
N VAL A 74 3.93 -4.61 -3.34
CA VAL A 74 3.92 -6.02 -3.76
C VAL A 74 4.17 -7.00 -2.63
N TYR A 75 3.55 -8.17 -2.74
CA TYR A 75 3.78 -9.34 -1.90
C TYR A 75 4.05 -10.55 -2.79
N ASN A 76 5.19 -11.22 -2.61
CA ASN A 76 5.63 -12.34 -3.46
C ASN A 76 5.53 -12.07 -4.98
N GLY A 77 5.80 -10.83 -5.41
CA GLY A 77 5.75 -10.41 -6.81
C GLY A 77 4.35 -10.05 -7.34
N GLN A 78 3.29 -10.24 -6.54
CA GLN A 78 1.93 -9.83 -6.88
C GLN A 78 1.63 -8.44 -6.33
N ILE A 79 0.86 -7.65 -7.08
CA ILE A 79 0.41 -6.32 -6.65
C ILE A 79 -0.63 -6.49 -5.55
N ILE A 80 -0.42 -5.81 -4.44
CA ILE A 80 -1.38 -5.79 -3.33
C ILE A 80 -2.51 -4.82 -3.70
N SER A 81 -3.73 -5.33 -3.84
CA SER A 81 -4.91 -4.52 -4.13
C SER A 81 -5.42 -3.74 -2.92
N LYS A 82 -5.31 -4.33 -1.73
CA LYS A 82 -5.80 -3.73 -0.49
C LYS A 82 -4.93 -4.11 0.71
N LEU A 83 -4.50 -3.09 1.45
CA LEU A 83 -3.81 -3.21 2.73
C LEU A 83 -4.72 -2.77 3.86
N VAL A 84 -4.75 -3.53 4.95
CA VAL A 84 -5.51 -3.21 6.15
C VAL A 84 -4.68 -3.44 7.41
N THR A 85 -5.02 -2.69 8.46
CA THR A 85 -4.52 -2.87 9.82
C THR A 85 -5.69 -2.61 10.78
N ASP A 86 -5.60 -3.12 12.00
CA ASP A 86 -6.73 -3.18 12.93
C ASP A 86 -6.92 -1.90 13.76
N SER A 87 -6.00 -0.93 13.63
CA SER A 87 -5.98 0.28 14.47
C SER A 87 -5.47 1.51 13.72
N SER A 88 -5.58 2.68 14.35
CA SER A 88 -4.92 3.89 13.87
C SER A 88 -3.41 3.67 13.73
N TYR A 89 -2.83 4.19 12.66
CA TYR A 89 -1.44 3.89 12.31
C TYR A 89 -0.65 5.13 11.92
N SER A 90 0.67 5.06 12.08
CA SER A 90 1.64 5.93 11.42
C SER A 90 2.17 5.26 10.16
N LEU A 91 2.60 6.06 9.18
CA LEU A 91 3.10 5.58 7.89
C LEU A 91 4.43 6.28 7.56
N ALA A 92 5.47 5.50 7.28
CA ALA A 92 6.72 6.01 6.73
C ALA A 92 7.04 5.30 5.42
N ILE A 93 7.46 6.08 4.43
CA ILE A 93 7.74 5.59 3.09
C ILE A 93 9.13 6.10 2.69
N TYR A 94 10.03 5.18 2.39
CA TYR A 94 11.40 5.48 1.97
C TYR A 94 11.64 4.99 0.55
N ASN A 95 12.52 5.69 -0.18
CA ASN A 95 13.00 5.18 -1.46
C ASN A 95 14.07 4.09 -1.24
N ALA A 96 14.65 3.61 -2.33
CA ALA A 96 15.69 2.57 -2.28
C ALA A 96 16.98 2.98 -1.53
N TYR A 97 17.20 4.27 -1.31
CA TYR A 97 18.41 4.84 -0.70
C TYR A 97 18.28 5.14 0.79
N GLY A 98 17.09 4.98 1.37
CA GLY A 98 16.77 5.35 2.77
C GLY A 98 16.27 6.78 2.90
#